data_AF-A0A553MQS8-F1
#
_entry.id   AF-A0A553MQS8-F1
#
_cell.length_a   1.000
_cell.length_b   1.000
_cell.length_c   1.000
_cell.angle_alpha   90.00
_cell.angle_beta   90.00
_cell.angle_gamma   90.00
#
_symmetry.space_group_name_H-M   'P 1'
#
loop_
_entity.id
_entity.type
_entity.pdbx_description
1 polymer ?
#
loop_
_entity_poly.entity_id
_entity_poly.type
_entity_poly.pdbx_seq_one_letter_code
_entity_poly.pdbx_strand_id
1 'polypeptide(L)'
;MVTLKAPYVAGFLGFREAPPLLQTLEKLKNELPDLMPQVLFVDGNGLFHSRECGLACHLGVQADLPCVGVAKNLLHLDGVVKSDEHQSQSSSKPVYVSVGHRISLATAVSLTHRCCLYRVPEPIRQADLRSREYLRSHILAPDVS
;
A
#
# COMPACT_ATOMS: atom_id res chain seq x y z
N MET A 1 -16.87 2.96 8.99
CA MET A 1 -17.15 2.67 7.56
C MET A 1 -16.71 3.85 6.70
N VAL A 2 -16.13 3.59 5.52
CA VAL A 2 -15.65 4.63 4.60
C VAL A 2 -16.43 4.55 3.30
N THR A 3 -16.94 5.68 2.82
CA THR A 3 -17.64 5.77 1.53
C THR A 3 -16.69 6.28 0.46
N LEU A 4 -16.41 5.45 -0.55
CA LEU A 4 -15.59 5.83 -1.70
C LEU A 4 -16.44 6.59 -2.73
N LYS A 5 -16.29 7.92 -2.78
CA LYS A 5 -17.12 8.80 -3.63
C LYS A 5 -16.69 8.83 -5.11
N ALA A 6 -15.39 8.66 -5.39
CA ALA A 6 -14.88 8.70 -6.76
C ALA A 6 -15.18 7.38 -7.52
N PRO A 7 -15.45 7.41 -8.84
CA PRO A 7 -15.74 6.22 -9.66
C PRO A 7 -14.50 5.35 -9.89
N TYR A 8 -14.69 4.07 -10.21
CA TYR A 8 -13.59 3.12 -10.41
C TYR A 8 -13.11 3.25 -11.85
N VAL A 9 -11.95 3.87 -12.04
CA VAL A 9 -11.29 4.01 -13.33
C VAL A 9 -9.90 3.40 -13.20
N ALA A 10 -9.58 2.44 -14.06
CA ALA A 10 -8.28 1.79 -14.06
C ALA A 10 -7.16 2.83 -14.20
N GLY A 11 -6.15 2.76 -13.33
CA GLY A 11 -5.06 3.74 -13.26
C GLY A 11 -5.39 5.04 -12.52
N PHE A 12 -6.53 5.12 -11.82
CA PHE A 12 -6.91 6.26 -10.98
C PHE A 12 -7.34 5.83 -9.57
N LEU A 13 -6.92 4.64 -9.12
CA LEU A 13 -7.26 4.12 -7.79
C LEU A 13 -6.81 5.05 -6.65
N GLY A 14 -5.69 5.77 -6.86
CA GLY A 14 -5.20 6.81 -5.95
C GLY A 14 -6.26 7.80 -5.51
N PHE A 15 -7.11 8.28 -6.43
CA PHE A 15 -8.16 9.25 -6.13
C PHE A 15 -9.30 8.67 -5.29
N ARG A 16 -9.50 7.35 -5.32
CA ARG A 16 -10.50 6.68 -4.49
C ARG A 16 -9.97 6.43 -3.09
N GLU A 17 -8.74 5.92 -2.99
CA GLU A 17 -8.23 5.33 -1.75
C GLU A 17 -7.31 6.26 -0.95
N ALA A 18 -6.60 7.20 -1.59
CA ALA A 18 -5.73 8.13 -0.88
C ALA A 18 -6.48 9.00 0.15
N PRO A 19 -7.65 9.61 -0.15
CA PRO A 19 -8.33 10.47 0.81
C PRO A 19 -8.65 9.81 2.16
N PRO A 20 -9.30 8.63 2.22
CA PRO A 20 -9.54 7.99 3.51
C PRO A 20 -8.28 7.48 4.22
N LEU A 21 -7.23 7.11 3.48
CA LEU A 21 -5.95 6.73 4.08
C LEU A 21 -5.24 7.93 4.73
N LEU A 22 -5.26 9.09 4.07
CA LEU A 22 -4.75 10.35 4.64
C LEU A 22 -5.51 10.74 5.89
N GLN A 23 -6.84 10.59 5.89
CA GLN A 23 -7.64 10.86 7.07
C GLN A 23 -7.24 9.96 8.26
N THR A 24 -6.90 8.69 8.00
CA THR A 24 -6.38 7.79 9.05
C THR A 24 -5.02 8.25 9.57
N LEU A 25 -4.12 8.71 8.70
CA LEU A 25 -2.82 9.24 9.11
C LEU A 25 -2.95 10.54 9.90
N GLU A 26 -3.86 11.44 9.51
CA GLU A 26 -4.15 12.66 10.27
C GLU A 26 -4.67 12.35 11.66
N LYS A 27 -5.58 11.37 11.79
CA LYS A 27 -6.06 10.90 13.10
C LYS A 27 -4.93 10.35 13.94
N LEU A 28 -4.09 9.48 13.38
CA LEU A 28 -2.93 8.93 14.09
C LEU A 28 -1.98 10.04 14.57
N LYS A 29 -1.70 11.02 13.71
CA LYS A 29 -0.86 12.17 14.03
C LYS A 29 -1.43 13.01 15.19
N ASN A 30 -2.74 13.15 15.25
CA ASN A 30 -3.41 13.95 16.28
C ASN A 30 -3.59 13.19 17.61
N GLU A 31 -3.86 11.89 17.55
CA GLU A 31 -4.18 11.08 18.74
C GLU A 31 -2.94 10.42 19.36
N LEU A 32 -2.00 9.93 18.54
CA LEU A 32 -0.83 9.15 18.97
C LEU A 32 0.41 9.53 18.14
N PRO A 33 0.90 10.78 18.23
CA PRO A 33 1.99 11.29 17.40
C PRO A 33 3.30 10.47 17.53
N ASP A 34 3.57 9.93 18.71
CA ASP A 34 4.78 9.11 18.97
C ASP A 34 4.78 7.78 18.20
N LEU A 35 3.63 7.36 17.68
CA LEU A 35 3.47 6.15 16.88
C LEU A 35 3.44 6.42 15.37
N MET A 36 3.74 7.65 14.95
CA MET A 36 3.80 7.98 13.52
C MET A 36 4.85 7.14 12.80
N PRO A 37 4.49 6.51 11.65
CA PRO A 37 5.42 5.65 10.93
C PRO A 37 6.50 6.48 10.24
N GLN A 38 7.72 5.96 10.25
CA GLN A 38 8.85 6.51 9.49
C GLN A 38 8.77 6.16 8.00
N VAL A 39 8.07 5.08 7.66
CA VAL A 39 7.86 4.61 6.29
C VAL A 39 6.50 3.94 6.18
N LEU A 40 5.79 4.20 5.09
CA LEU A 40 4.52 3.59 4.75
C LEU A 40 4.73 2.44 3.76
N PHE A 41 4.03 1.32 4.01
CA PHE A 41 3.88 0.22 3.05
C PHE A 41 2.45 0.22 2.52
N VAL A 42 2.30 0.30 1.20
CA VAL A 42 1.01 0.41 0.52
C VAL A 42 0.77 -0.83 -0.35
N ASP A 43 -0.39 -1.49 -0.21
CA ASP A 43 -0.83 -2.57 -1.12
C ASP A 43 -1.28 -1.95 -2.45
N GLY A 44 -0.31 -1.68 -3.32
CA GLY A 44 -0.50 -0.95 -4.54
C GLY A 44 0.82 -0.48 -5.14
N ASN A 45 0.76 0.09 -6.34
CA ASN A 45 1.97 0.55 -7.02
C ASN A 45 2.37 1.98 -6.61
N GLY A 46 3.67 2.25 -6.68
CA GLY A 46 4.26 3.58 -6.70
C GLY A 46 4.58 4.00 -8.14
N LEU A 47 5.86 4.22 -8.46
CA LEU A 47 6.34 4.58 -9.81
C LEU A 47 5.99 3.51 -10.86
N PHE A 48 5.73 2.27 -10.44
CA PHE A 48 5.20 1.21 -11.32
C PHE A 48 3.72 1.43 -11.67
N HIS A 49 3.46 2.54 -12.34
CA HIS A 49 2.14 2.94 -12.80
C HIS A 49 2.25 3.55 -14.20
N SER A 50 1.18 3.49 -15.01
CA SER A 50 1.18 4.00 -16.40
C SER A 50 1.47 5.49 -16.52
N ARG A 51 1.40 6.21 -15.41
CA ARG A 51 1.69 7.64 -15.28
C ARG A 51 2.80 7.92 -14.27
N GLU A 52 3.56 6.89 -13.89
CA GLU A 52 4.61 6.94 -12.87
C GLU A 52 4.14 7.47 -11.50
N CYS A 53 2.82 7.44 -11.26
CA CYS A 53 2.21 7.96 -10.04
C CYS A 53 1.03 7.05 -9.63
N GLY A 54 1.37 5.93 -8.99
CA GLY A 54 0.39 5.05 -8.36
C GLY A 54 -0.03 5.54 -6.96
N LEU A 55 -0.84 4.73 -6.26
CA LEU A 55 -1.35 5.06 -4.93
C LEU A 55 -0.23 5.35 -3.92
N ALA A 56 0.89 4.60 -3.96
CA ALA A 56 1.99 4.81 -3.03
C ALA A 56 2.70 6.16 -3.26
N CYS A 57 2.84 6.60 -4.51
CA CYS A 57 3.36 7.94 -4.83
C CYS A 57 2.40 9.02 -4.33
N HIS A 58 1.12 8.89 -4.69
CA HIS A 58 0.09 9.86 -4.34
C HIS A 58 -0.01 10.05 -2.82
N LEU A 59 -0.13 8.95 -2.07
CA LEU A 59 -0.20 8.97 -0.62
C LEU A 59 1.08 9.53 0.01
N GLY A 60 2.25 9.07 -0.46
CA GLY A 60 3.54 9.48 0.10
C GLY A 60 3.80 10.98 -0.06
N VAL A 61 3.50 11.54 -1.23
CA VAL A 61 3.63 12.99 -1.50
C VAL A 61 2.68 13.81 -0.62
N GLN A 62 1.42 13.39 -0.50
CA GLN A 62 0.44 14.14 0.30
C GLN A 62 0.69 14.05 1.80
N ALA A 63 1.19 12.91 2.29
CA ALA A 63 1.54 12.72 3.69
C ALA A 63 2.94 13.27 4.05
N ASP A 64 3.76 13.62 3.05
CA ASP A 64 5.20 13.93 3.20
C ASP A 64 5.97 12.84 3.97
N LEU A 65 5.68 11.57 3.67
CA LEU A 65 6.31 10.41 4.31
C LEU A 65 6.98 9.50 3.29
N PRO A 66 8.13 8.88 3.63
CA PRO A 66 8.68 7.79 2.85
C PRO A 66 7.64 6.70 2.60
N CYS A 67 7.48 6.29 1.35
CA CYS A 67 6.40 5.39 0.96
C CYS A 67 6.88 4.35 -0.04
N VAL A 68 6.50 3.09 0.18
CA VAL A 68 6.82 1.94 -0.64
C VAL A 68 5.54 1.33 -1.19
N GLY A 69 5.46 1.17 -2.51
CA GLY A 69 4.40 0.42 -3.17
C GLY A 69 4.76 -1.05 -3.28
N VAL A 70 3.89 -1.93 -2.78
CA VAL A 70 4.04 -3.38 -2.84
C VAL A 70 2.83 -3.97 -3.56
N ALA A 71 3.05 -4.57 -4.72
CA ALA A 71 1.98 -5.13 -5.54
C ALA A 71 2.13 -6.65 -5.73
N LYS A 72 0.99 -7.35 -5.82
CA LYS A 72 0.94 -8.81 -6.05
C LYS A 72 1.13 -9.18 -7.53
N ASN A 73 0.84 -8.24 -8.43
CA ASN A 73 0.97 -8.38 -9.87
C ASN A 73 1.76 -7.18 -10.40
N LEU A 74 2.68 -7.41 -11.34
CA LEU A 74 3.32 -6.33 -12.08
C LEU A 74 2.26 -5.70 -13.00
N LEU A 75 2.06 -4.39 -12.91
CA LEU A 75 1.33 -3.68 -13.95
C LEU A 75 2.16 -3.79 -15.23
N HIS A 76 1.56 -4.25 -16.33
CA HIS A 76 2.27 -4.35 -17.62
C HIS A 76 2.56 -2.92 -18.11
N LEU A 77 3.76 -2.44 -17.83
CA LEU A 77 4.27 -1.16 -18.29
C LEU A 77 5.26 -1.45 -19.39
N ASP A 78 5.03 -0.87 -20.57
CA ASP A 78 5.97 -0.97 -21.68
C ASP A 78 7.34 -0.45 -21.24
N GLY A 79 8.36 -1.31 -21.27
CA GLY A 79 9.74 -0.98 -20.90
C GLY A 79 10.16 -1.35 -19.47
N VAL A 80 9.24 -1.73 -18.58
CA VAL A 80 9.61 -2.28 -17.25
C VAL A 80 9.85 -3.78 -17.37
N VAL A 81 11.11 -4.15 -17.55
CA VAL A 81 11.55 -5.55 -17.52
C VAL A 81 11.29 -6.09 -16.12
N LYS A 82 10.71 -7.30 -16.03
CA LYS A 82 10.71 -8.10 -14.80
C LYS A 82 12.17 -8.38 -14.40
N SER A 83 12.83 -7.46 -13.70
CA SER A 83 14.16 -7.70 -13.15
C SER A 83 14.03 -8.31 -11.76
N ASP A 84 14.94 -9.23 -11.41
CA ASP A 84 14.97 -9.90 -10.11
C ASP A 84 15.13 -8.91 -8.94
N GLU A 85 15.60 -7.70 -9.23
CA GLU A 85 15.77 -6.59 -8.29
C GLU A 85 14.46 -6.15 -7.63
N HIS A 86 13.32 -6.37 -8.29
CA HIS A 86 12.00 -5.92 -7.82
C HIS A 86 11.24 -7.02 -7.05
N GLN A 87 11.82 -8.22 -6.90
CA GLN A 87 11.14 -9.39 -6.36
C GLN A 87 11.54 -9.70 -4.92
N SER A 88 10.55 -10.07 -4.10
CA SER A 88 10.80 -10.75 -2.83
C SER A 88 11.20 -12.22 -3.08
N GLN A 89 12.40 -12.63 -2.67
CA GLN A 89 12.92 -14.00 -2.88
C GLN A 89 12.28 -15.09 -1.98
N SER A 90 11.26 -14.76 -1.19
CA SER A 90 10.73 -15.64 -0.13
C SER A 90 9.55 -16.53 -0.52
N SER A 91 9.05 -16.49 -1.77
CA SER A 91 7.86 -17.24 -2.18
C SER A 91 7.84 -17.60 -3.67
N SER A 92 7.18 -18.70 -4.02
CA SER A 92 6.94 -19.13 -5.42
C SER A 92 6.16 -18.12 -6.27
N LYS A 93 5.50 -17.15 -5.62
CA LYS A 93 4.88 -15.99 -6.26
C LYS A 93 5.46 -14.72 -5.63
N PRO A 94 6.34 -13.97 -6.32
CA PRO A 94 6.94 -12.78 -5.74
C PRO A 94 5.88 -11.68 -5.47
N VAL A 95 6.24 -10.73 -4.60
CA VAL A 95 5.66 -9.39 -4.62
C VAL A 95 6.59 -8.46 -5.38
N TYR A 96 6.02 -7.42 -5.98
CA TYR A 96 6.74 -6.41 -6.76
C TYR A 96 6.83 -5.13 -5.94
N VAL A 97 8.05 -4.65 -5.74
CA VAL A 97 8.33 -3.43 -4.98
C VAL A 97 8.55 -2.26 -5.93
N SER A 98 7.98 -1.11 -5.60
CA SER A 98 8.19 0.13 -6.34
C SER A 98 8.35 1.31 -5.38
N VAL A 99 9.15 2.29 -5.79
CA VAL A 99 9.31 3.55 -5.04
C VAL A 99 7.98 4.30 -5.04
N GLY A 100 7.52 4.74 -3.88
CA GLY A 100 6.41 5.68 -3.75
C GLY A 100 6.91 7.12 -3.58
N HIS A 101 7.54 7.41 -2.45
CA HIS A 101 8.03 8.77 -2.14
C HIS A 101 9.23 8.72 -1.19
N ARG A 102 10.19 9.66 -1.33
CA ARG A 102 11.34 9.88 -0.42
C ARG A 102 12.11 8.62 0.01
N ILE A 103 12.21 7.63 -0.86
CA ILE A 103 12.96 6.39 -0.61
C ILE A 103 13.60 5.88 -1.91
N SER A 104 14.80 5.30 -1.81
CA SER A 104 15.43 4.64 -2.96
C SER A 104 14.82 3.25 -3.19
N LEU A 105 14.87 2.74 -4.42
CA LEU A 105 14.41 1.39 -4.73
C LEU A 105 15.15 0.34 -3.91
N ALA A 106 16.49 0.44 -3.81
CA ALA A 106 17.31 -0.49 -3.05
C ALA A 106 16.90 -0.55 -1.56
N THR A 107 16.64 0.61 -0.95
CA THR A 107 16.15 0.69 0.43
C THR A 107 14.74 0.11 0.55
N ALA A 108 13.84 0.43 -0.39
CA ALA A 108 12.47 -0.08 -0.40
C ALA A 108 12.43 -1.62 -0.48
N VAL A 109 13.23 -2.22 -1.37
CA VAL A 109 13.35 -3.69 -1.51
C VAL A 109 13.91 -4.31 -0.23
N SER A 110 14.98 -3.74 0.32
CA SER A 110 15.61 -4.23 1.56
C SER A 110 14.64 -4.19 2.76
N LEU A 111 13.92 -3.09 2.95
CA LEU A 111 12.91 -2.96 4.01
C LEU A 111 11.75 -3.93 3.79
N THR A 112 11.25 -4.04 2.55
CA THR A 112 10.19 -5.01 2.21
C THR A 112 10.60 -6.42 2.62
N HIS A 113 11.81 -6.85 2.24
CA HIS A 113 12.31 -8.17 2.58
C HIS A 113 12.42 -8.39 4.09
N ARG A 114 12.92 -7.40 4.85
CA ARG A 114 13.04 -7.48 6.32
C ARG A 114 11.68 -7.50 7.03
N CYS A 115 10.65 -6.93 6.42
CA CYS A 115 9.28 -6.95 6.93
C CYS A 115 8.48 -8.19 6.49
N CYS A 116 9.01 -9.03 5.59
CA CYS A 116 8.33 -10.24 5.13
C CYS A 116 8.60 -11.43 6.06
N LEU A 117 7.70 -11.65 7.03
CA LEU A 117 7.60 -12.93 7.74
C LEU A 117 6.89 -14.01 6.91
N TYR A 118 6.07 -13.57 5.96
CA TYR A 118 5.36 -14.39 4.99
C TYR A 118 5.61 -13.83 3.57
N ARG A 119 4.77 -14.19 2.60
CA ARG A 119 4.84 -13.64 1.23
C ARG A 119 4.64 -12.12 1.17
N VAL A 120 3.75 -11.56 2.00
CA VAL A 120 3.40 -10.14 2.01
C VAL A 120 4.02 -9.49 3.26
N PRO A 121 4.59 -8.27 3.18
CA PRO A 121 5.13 -7.58 4.33
C PRO A 121 4.13 -7.49 5.47
N GLU A 122 4.62 -7.68 6.69
CA GLU A 122 3.80 -7.73 7.90
C GLU A 122 2.89 -6.49 8.08
N PRO A 123 3.33 -5.24 7.80
CA PRO A 123 2.44 -4.07 7.88
C PRO A 123 1.21 -4.16 6.97
N ILE A 124 1.41 -4.60 5.71
CA ILE A 124 0.31 -4.76 4.74
C ILE A 124 -0.59 -5.92 5.16
N ARG A 125 0.01 -7.04 5.56
CA ARG A 125 -0.73 -8.23 6.01
C ARG A 125 -1.65 -7.90 7.18
N GLN A 126 -1.15 -7.15 8.16
CA GLN A 126 -1.92 -6.73 9.33
C GLN A 126 -3.06 -5.76 8.97
N ALA A 127 -2.82 -4.83 8.04
CA ALA A 127 -3.86 -3.94 7.55
C ALA A 127 -4.98 -4.70 6.82
N ASP A 128 -4.64 -5.67 5.95
CA ASP A 128 -5.61 -6.52 5.26
C ASP A 128 -6.42 -7.39 6.24
N LEU A 129 -5.77 -8.00 7.24
CA LEU A 129 -6.48 -8.80 8.26
C LEU A 129 -7.49 -7.97 9.05
N ARG A 130 -7.07 -6.81 9.56
CA ARG A 130 -7.93 -5.92 10.37
C ARG A 130 -9.08 -5.33 9.56
N SER A 131 -8.83 -4.94 8.30
CA SER A 131 -9.90 -4.46 7.43
C SER A 131 -10.94 -5.54 7.16
N ARG A 132 -10.53 -6.79 6.90
CA ARG A 132 -11.45 -7.93 6.70
C ARG A 132 -12.21 -8.28 7.98
N GLU A 133 -11.56 -8.26 9.13
CA GLU A 133 -12.20 -8.49 10.43
C GLU A 133 -13.27 -7.44 10.72
N TYR A 134 -12.98 -6.16 10.46
CA TYR A 134 -13.95 -5.08 10.57
C TYR A 134 -15.17 -5.30 9.67
N LEU A 135 -14.97 -5.67 8.40
CA LEU A 135 -16.07 -5.96 7.48
C LEU A 135 -16.92 -7.16 7.94
N ARG A 136 -16.28 -8.22 8.44
CA ARG A 136 -16.99 -9.40 8.96
C ARG A 136 -17.88 -9.08 10.17
N SER A 137 -17.35 -8.32 11.12
CA SER A 137 -18.03 -8.00 12.37
C SER A 137 -19.12 -6.94 12.24
N HIS A 138 -18.99 -6.00 11.30
CA HIS A 138 -19.89 -4.85 11.20
C HIS A 138 -20.80 -4.83 9.96
N ILE A 139 -20.59 -5.72 8.99
CA ILE A 139 -21.38 -5.74 7.72
C ILE A 139 -21.96 -7.13 7.44
N LEU A 140 -21.22 -8.20 7.75
CA LEU A 140 -21.63 -9.57 7.42
C LEU A 140 -22.26 -10.33 8.59
N ALA A 141 -22.29 -9.75 9.79
CA ALA A 141 -23.11 -10.28 10.87
C ALA A 141 -24.58 -9.96 10.54
N PRO A 142 -25.45 -10.97 10.34
CA PRO A 142 -26.88 -10.70 10.19
C PRO A 142 -27.37 -10.05 11.47
N ASP A 143 -28.28 -9.06 11.35
CA ASP A 143 -29.04 -8.54 12.48
C ASP A 143 -29.74 -9.72 13.16
N VAL A 144 -29.14 -10.22 14.25
CA VAL A 144 -29.82 -11.15 15.15
C VAL A 144 -30.60 -10.27 16.13
N SER A 145 -31.81 -9.91 15.72
CA SER A 145 -32.87 -9.36 16.57
C SER A 145 -34.16 -10.15 16.35
#